data_AF-A0AAE9I2Y1-F1
#
_entry.id   AF-A0AAE9I2Y1-F1
#
_cell.length_a   1.000
_cell.length_b   1.000
_cell.length_c   1.000
_cell.angle_alpha   90.00
_cell.angle_beta   90.00
_cell.angle_gamma   90.00
#
_symmetry.space_group_name_H-M   'P 1'
#
loop_
_entity.id
_entity.type
_entity.pdbx_description
1 polymer ?
#
loop_
_entity_poly.entity_id
_entity_poly.type
_entity_poly.pdbx_seq_one_letter_code
_entity_poly.pdbx_strand_id
1 'polypeptide(L)' 'MAVADDPQRKKEELRSFLFLTAVMVPVLSVIIVAGYGFIVWMTQLVSGPPTH' A
#
# COMPACT_ATOMS: atom_id res chain seq x y z
N MET A 1 -34.58 10.56 -21.37
CA MET A 1 -33.26 10.48 -22.01
C MET A 1 -32.53 9.31 -21.36
N ALA A 2 -32.54 8.13 -21.99
CA ALA A 2 -31.87 6.96 -21.44
C ALA A 2 -30.35 7.21 -21.48
N VAL A 3 -29.69 7.22 -20.33
CA VAL A 3 -28.23 7.23 -20.26
C VAL A 3 -27.77 5.86 -20.78
N ALA A 4 -27.19 5.83 -21.98
CA ALA A 4 -26.55 4.64 -22.46
C ALA A 4 -25.35 4.37 -21.55
N ASP A 5 -25.27 3.17 -20.97
CA ASP A 5 -24.09 2.69 -20.26
C ASP A 5 -22.94 2.66 -21.28
N ASP A 6 -22.03 3.62 -21.18
CA ASP A 6 -20.95 3.79 -22.14
C ASP A 6 -19.82 2.81 -21.75
N PRO A 7 -19.60 1.73 -22.52
CA PRO A 7 -18.63 0.70 -22.16
C PRO A 7 -17.19 1.23 -22.13
N GLN A 8 -16.94 2.42 -22.69
CA GLN A 8 -15.65 3.09 -22.63
C GLN A 8 -15.41 3.74 -21.26
N ARG A 9 -16.43 4.32 -20.62
CA ARG A 9 -16.34 4.89 -19.26
C ARG A 9 -16.00 3.84 -18.21
N LYS A 10 -16.67 2.69 -18.23
CA LYS A 10 -16.39 1.56 -17.32
C LYS A 10 -14.95 1.05 -17.40
N LYS A 11 -14.37 1.03 -18.61
CA LYS A 11 -12.97 0.60 -18.82
C LYS A 11 -11.96 1.60 -18.26
N GLU A 12 -12.25 2.89 -18.33
CA GLU A 12 -11.39 3.94 -17.80
C GLU A 12 -11.39 3.97 -16.27
N GLU A 13 -12.55 3.77 -15.65
CA GLU A 13 -12.68 3.63 -14.19
C GLU A 13 -11.88 2.43 -13.67
N LEU A 14 -12.04 1.26 -14.31
CA LEU A 14 -11.29 0.06 -13.93
C LEU A 14 -9.78 0.23 -14.10
N ARG A 15 -9.31 0.88 -15.17
CA ARG A 15 -7.88 1.17 -15.36
C ARG A 15 -7.33 2.08 -14.26
N SER A 16 -8.07 3.13 -13.93
CA SER A 16 -7.70 4.06 -12.86
C SER A 16 -7.66 3.33 -11.51
N PHE A 17 -8.66 2.49 -11.24
CA PHE A 17 -8.73 1.69 -10.01
C PHE A 17 -7.61 0.67 -9.90
N LEU A 18 -7.29 -0.03 -11.00
CA LEU A 18 -6.21 -1.00 -11.05
C LEU A 18 -4.85 -0.31 -10.88
N PHE A 19 -4.65 0.84 -11.52
CA PHE A 19 -3.44 1.64 -11.36
C PHE A 19 -3.26 2.12 -9.92
N LEU A 20 -4.32 2.70 -9.34
CA LEU A 20 -4.30 3.13 -7.94
C LEU A 20 -4.01 1.97 -7.01
N THR A 21 -4.69 0.83 -7.16
CA THR A 21 -4.47 -0.35 -6.31
C THR A 21 -3.07 -0.92 -6.48
N ALA A 22 -2.60 -1.06 -7.72
CA ALA A 22 -1.28 -1.60 -8.04
C ALA A 22 -0.12 -0.71 -7.54
N VAL A 23 -0.34 0.58 -7.31
CA VAL A 23 0.65 1.48 -6.71
C VAL A 23 0.44 1.61 -5.20
N MET A 24 -0.80 1.80 -4.76
CA MET A 24 -1.15 2.06 -3.37
C MET A 24 -0.86 0.85 -2.48
N VAL A 25 -1.14 -0.37 -2.95
CA VAL A 25 -0.86 -1.58 -2.18
C VAL A 25 0.65 -1.74 -1.93
N PRO A 26 1.54 -1.69 -2.94
CA PRO A 26 2.99 -1.72 -2.69
C PRO A 26 3.50 -0.59 -1.80
N VAL A 27 3.01 0.64 -1.99
CA VAL A 27 3.42 1.78 -1.14
C VAL A 27 3.05 1.53 0.32
N LEU A 28 1.82 1.07 0.58
CA LEU A 28 1.38 0.69 1.92
C LEU A 28 2.23 -0.46 2.49
N SER A 29 2.54 -1.48 1.70
CA SER A 29 3.42 -2.57 2.11
C SER A 29 4.80 -2.05 2.55
N VAL A 30 5.41 -1.14 1.80
CA VAL A 30 6.70 -0.55 2.15
C VAL A 30 6.61 0.25 3.45
N ILE A 31 5.57 1.08 3.61
CA ILE A 31 5.37 1.88 4.83
C ILE A 31 5.25 0.96 6.05
N ILE A 32 4.45 -0.10 5.95
CA ILE A 32 4.22 -1.04 7.06
C ILE A 32 5.52 -1.80 7.40
N VAL A 33 6.19 -2.37 6.41
CA VAL A 33 7.42 -3.16 6.63
C VAL A 33 8.56 -2.28 7.15
N ALA A 34 8.76 -1.10 6.56
CA ALA A 34 9.78 -0.16 7.01
C ALA A 34 9.46 0.38 8.41
N GLY A 35 8.22 0.78 8.66
CA GLY A 35 7.78 1.26 9.98
C GLY A 35 7.93 0.20 11.06
N TYR A 36 7.50 -1.04 10.78
CA TYR A 36 7.65 -2.15 11.72
C TYR A 36 9.13 -2.50 11.96
N GLY A 37 9.93 -2.61 10.91
CA GLY A 37 11.37 -2.86 11.02
C GLY A 37 12.08 -1.77 11.82
N PHE A 38 11.70 -0.50 11.62
CA PHE A 38 12.21 0.62 12.39
C PHE A 38 11.82 0.53 13.87
N ILE A 39 10.57 0.20 14.20
CA ILE A 39 10.12 0.00 15.59
C ILE A 39 10.92 -1.11 16.26
N VAL A 40 11.10 -2.24 15.58
CA VAL A 40 11.90 -3.37 16.07
C VAL A 40 13.34 -2.94 16.30
N TRP A 41 13.95 -2.23 15.36
CA TRP A 41 15.31 -1.70 15.49
C TRP A 41 15.45 -0.73 16.67
N MET A 42 14.51 0.21 16.83
CA MET A 42 14.49 1.13 17.97
C MET A 42 14.33 0.38 19.30
N THR A 43 13.49 -0.66 19.31
CA THR A 43 13.32 -1.52 20.49
C THR A 43 14.62 -2.23 20.83
N GLN A 44 15.40 -2.68 19.85
CA GLN A 44 16.73 -3.27 20.09
C GLN A 44 17.71 -2.26 20.72
N LEU A 45 17.68 -0.99 20.30
CA LEU A 45 18.52 0.05 20.90
C LEU A 45 18.16 0.29 22.39
N VAL A 46 16.87 0.23 22.74
CA VAL A 46 16.38 0.47 24.10
C VAL A 46 16.58 -0.75 25.01
N SER A 47 16.30 -1.96 24.51
CA SER A 47 16.39 -3.20 25.29
C SER A 47 17.83 -3.70 25.49
N GLY A 48 18.81 -3.07 24.86
CA GLY A 48 20.21 -3.50 24.89
C GLY A 48 20.44 -4.75 24.01
N PRO A 49 21.71 -5.04 23.67
CA PRO A 49 22.04 -6.15 22.79
C PRO A 49 21.55 -7.48 23.38
N PRO A 50 21.05 -8.41 22.55
CA PRO A 50 20.61 -9.73 23.02
C PRO A 50 21.77 -10.44 23.71
N THR A 51 21.67 -10.61 25.02
CA THR A 51 22.62 -11.38 25.83
C THR A 51 22.38 -12.86 25.54
N HIS A 52 23.18 -13.39 24.62
CA HIS A 52 23.29 -14.82 24.36
C HIS A 52 24.41 -15.44 25.20
#